data_AF-A0A351J5E9-F1
#
_entry.id   AF-A0A351J5E9-F1
#
_cell.length_a   1.000
_cell.length_b   1.000
_cell.length_c   1.000
_cell.angle_alpha   90.00
_cell.angle_beta   90.00
_cell.angle_gamma   90.00
#
_symmetry.space_group_name_H-M   'P 1'
#
loop_
_entity.id
_entity.type
_entity.pdbx_description
1 polymer ?
#
loop_
_entity_poly.entity_id
_entity_poly.type
_entity_poly.pdbx_seq_one_letter_code
_entity_poly.pdbx_strand_id
1 'polypeptide(L)'
;TISRIRILGPIRKQTQIEVSLTDSFTLGITPPVRDSGSLAGSPGVIVKGPQGQIELKEGVVAAKRHIHCTPEEAVQLGVKDMDIVSVAVKGGERSLTFGDVLVRVRNDFALEFHVDTDEANAAALKNGDLVHIVR
;
A
#
# COMPACT_ATOMS: atom_id res chain seq x y z
N THR A 1 5.17 -17.36 10.88
CA THR A 1 4.41 -17.72 9.65
C THR A 1 3.05 -17.10 9.71
N ILE A 2 2.56 -16.56 8.59
CA ILE A 2 1.19 -16.03 8.47
C ILE A 2 0.41 -16.92 7.51
N SER A 3 -0.85 -17.20 7.82
CA SER A 3 -1.72 -18.08 7.03
C SER A 3 -2.90 -17.31 6.44
N ARG A 4 -3.56 -17.89 5.42
CA ARG A 4 -4.71 -17.28 4.72
C ARG A 4 -4.40 -15.91 4.09
N ILE A 5 -3.16 -15.74 3.61
CA ILE A 5 -2.76 -14.57 2.83
C ILE A 5 -3.54 -14.55 1.50
N ARG A 6 -4.09 -13.39 1.16
CA ARG A 6 -4.87 -13.17 -0.06
C ARG A 6 -3.94 -13.05 -1.27
N ILE A 7 -4.33 -13.66 -2.39
CA ILE A 7 -3.68 -13.45 -3.70
C ILE A 7 -4.47 -12.37 -4.44
N LEU A 8 -3.78 -11.32 -4.90
CA LEU A 8 -4.36 -10.28 -5.76
C LEU A 8 -3.97 -10.53 -7.22
N GLY A 9 -4.97 -10.52 -8.10
CA GLY A 9 -4.79 -10.66 -9.55
C GLY A 9 -4.70 -9.32 -10.28
N PRO A 10 -4.40 -9.34 -11.59
CA PRO A 10 -3.95 -10.50 -12.36
C PRO A 10 -2.50 -10.89 -12.04
N ILE A 11 -2.02 -11.99 -12.62
CA ILE A 11 -0.60 -12.40 -12.55
C ILE A 11 0.28 -11.28 -13.11
N ARG A 12 1.41 -11.02 -12.44
CA ARG A 12 2.40 -10.01 -12.83
C ARG A 12 3.74 -10.65 -13.19
N LYS A 13 4.64 -9.83 -13.74
CA LYS A 13 6.00 -10.26 -14.18
C LYS A 13 6.90 -10.71 -13.03
N GLN A 14 6.70 -10.16 -11.83
CA GLN A 14 7.47 -10.48 -10.63
C GLN A 14 6.53 -10.65 -9.44
N THR A 15 6.79 -11.65 -8.59
CA THR A 15 6.05 -11.87 -7.35
C THR A 15 6.36 -10.75 -6.36
N GLN A 16 5.32 -10.12 -5.85
CA GLN A 16 5.38 -9.09 -4.80
C GLN A 16 4.51 -9.54 -3.64
N ILE A 17 5.01 -9.36 -2.42
CA ILE A 17 4.27 -9.62 -1.19
C ILE A 17 4.29 -8.34 -0.38
N GLU A 18 3.10 -7.81 -0.14
CA GLU A 18 2.90 -6.64 0.73
C GLU A 18 2.48 -7.14 2.11
N VAL A 19 3.18 -6.67 3.13
CA VAL A 19 2.92 -6.98 4.54
C VAL A 19 2.86 -5.68 5.33
N SER A 20 2.11 -5.65 6.42
CA SER A 20 2.24 -4.53 7.36
C SER A 20 3.57 -4.61 8.11
N LEU A 21 3.98 -3.53 8.77
CA LEU A 21 5.15 -3.58 9.65
C LEU A 21 4.90 -4.51 10.85
N THR A 22 3.67 -4.61 11.34
CA THR A 22 3.29 -5.57 12.37
C THR A 22 3.46 -7.02 11.90
N ASP A 23 3.06 -7.34 10.67
CA ASP A 23 3.25 -8.67 10.07
C ASP A 23 4.74 -9.04 9.98
N SER A 24 5.61 -8.05 9.75
CA SER A 24 7.05 -8.27 9.60
C SER A 24 7.69 -8.84 10.86
N PHE A 25 7.24 -8.44 12.05
CA PHE A 25 7.67 -9.03 13.32
C PHE A 25 7.31 -10.51 13.41
N THR A 26 6.10 -10.88 12.97
CA THR A 26 5.63 -12.28 12.96
C THR A 26 6.42 -13.14 11.97
N LEU A 27 6.93 -12.54 10.90
CA LEU A 27 7.75 -13.20 9.89
C LEU A 27 9.25 -13.18 10.21
N GLY A 28 9.70 -12.36 11.16
CA GLY A 28 11.11 -12.22 11.52
C GLY A 28 11.95 -11.56 10.42
N ILE A 29 11.34 -10.64 9.65
CA ILE A 29 12.01 -9.92 8.55
C ILE A 29 11.83 -8.41 8.71
N THR A 30 12.71 -7.67 8.04
CA THR A 30 12.69 -6.19 8.02
C THR A 30 12.45 -5.70 6.59
N PRO A 31 11.21 -5.69 6.11
CA PRO A 31 10.88 -5.22 4.78
C PRO A 31 11.01 -3.69 4.73
N PRO A 32 11.54 -3.12 3.63
CA PRO A 32 11.55 -1.68 3.44
C PRO A 32 10.14 -1.16 3.08
N VAL A 33 9.85 0.08 3.45
CA VAL A 33 8.64 0.80 2.99
C VAL A 33 8.85 1.27 1.55
N ARG A 34 8.04 0.80 0.60
CA ARG A 34 8.25 1.07 -0.83
C ARG A 34 6.97 1.14 -1.66
N ASP A 35 7.10 1.81 -2.79
CA ASP A 35 6.10 1.79 -3.85
C ASP A 35 6.06 0.43 -4.55
N SER A 36 4.88 0.08 -5.06
CA SER A 36 4.67 -1.18 -5.79
C SER A 36 5.60 -1.29 -7.00
N GLY A 37 6.30 -2.43 -7.11
CA GLY A 37 7.31 -2.69 -8.14
C GLY A 37 8.76 -2.41 -7.72
N SER A 38 9.00 -1.71 -6.61
CA SER A 38 10.37 -1.42 -6.13
C SER A 38 10.87 -2.55 -5.21
N LEU A 39 11.29 -3.67 -5.79
CA LEU A 39 11.56 -4.90 -5.03
C LEU A 39 13.04 -5.21 -4.78
N ALA A 40 13.96 -4.55 -5.50
CA ALA A 40 15.38 -4.87 -5.42
C ALA A 40 15.94 -4.75 -3.99
N GLY A 41 16.63 -5.78 -3.52
CA GLY A 41 17.23 -5.80 -2.18
C GLY A 41 16.21 -5.83 -1.04
N SER A 42 14.95 -6.17 -1.32
CA SER A 42 13.97 -6.48 -0.29
C SER A 42 14.19 -7.91 0.25
N PRO A 43 13.74 -8.22 1.48
CA PRO A 43 13.83 -9.58 1.99
C PRO A 43 12.98 -10.57 1.19
N GLY A 44 13.38 -11.83 1.29
CA GLY A 44 12.68 -12.98 0.76
C GLY A 44 11.85 -13.72 1.81
N VAL A 45 10.99 -14.65 1.35
CA VAL A 45 10.20 -15.56 2.20
C VAL A 45 9.93 -16.86 1.45
N ILE A 46 9.56 -17.90 2.20
CA ILE A 46 8.99 -19.12 1.61
C ILE A 46 7.47 -18.94 1.47
N VAL A 47 6.97 -19.04 0.25
CA VAL A 47 5.54 -19.04 -0.06
C VAL A 47 5.07 -20.48 -0.20
N LYS A 48 4.10 -20.89 0.61
CA LYS A 48 3.52 -22.24 0.59
C LYS A 48 2.10 -22.19 0.07
N GLY A 49 1.82 -22.95 -0.99
CA GLY A 49 0.50 -23.15 -1.58
C GLY A 49 0.05 -24.61 -1.43
N PRO A 50 -1.16 -24.95 -1.91
CA PRO A 50 -1.72 -26.30 -1.79
C PRO A 50 -0.94 -27.37 -2.57
N GLN A 51 -0.15 -26.98 -3.58
CA GLN A 51 0.57 -27.89 -4.48
C GLN A 51 2.09 -27.83 -4.31
N GLY A 52 2.60 -27.12 -3.29
CA GLY A 52 4.03 -27.01 -3.05
C GLY A 52 4.44 -25.67 -2.46
N GLN A 53 5.73 -25.38 -2.52
CA GLN A 53 6.29 -24.14 -2.02
C GLN A 53 7.38 -23.60 -2.94
N ILE A 54 7.59 -22.28 -2.89
CA ILE A 54 8.70 -21.60 -3.53
C ILE A 54 9.44 -20.77 -2.49
N GLU A 55 10.76 -20.66 -2.65
CA GLU A 55 11.58 -19.73 -1.89
C GLU A 55 11.81 -18.48 -2.74
N LEU A 56 11.31 -17.34 -2.29
CA LEU A 56 11.61 -16.05 -2.86
C LEU A 56 12.85 -15.49 -2.17
N LYS A 57 13.84 -15.05 -2.94
CA LYS A 57 15.04 -14.39 -2.40
C LYS A 57 14.82 -12.91 -2.13
N GLU A 58 13.87 -12.31 -2.84
CA GLU A 58 13.42 -10.92 -2.72
C GLU A 58 11.93 -10.84 -3.08
N GLY A 59 11.28 -9.75 -2.71
CA GLY A 59 9.91 -9.43 -3.13
C GLY A 59 8.98 -8.99 -2.01
N VAL A 60 9.45 -8.91 -0.75
CA VAL A 60 8.61 -8.55 0.41
C VAL A 60 8.82 -7.10 0.82
N VAL A 61 7.76 -6.30 0.80
CA VAL A 61 7.80 -4.87 1.13
C VAL A 61 6.66 -4.49 2.07
N ALA A 62 6.85 -3.41 2.83
CA ALA A 62 5.75 -2.69 3.43
C ALA A 62 5.23 -1.67 2.41
N ALA A 63 3.93 -1.69 2.13
CA ALA A 63 3.36 -0.83 1.09
C ALA A 63 3.45 0.64 1.52
N LYS A 64 4.06 1.48 0.68
CA LYS A 64 4.03 2.93 0.90
C LYS A 64 2.64 3.45 0.52
N ARG A 65 2.01 4.21 1.42
CA ARG A 65 0.72 4.88 1.15
C ARG A 65 0.75 5.75 -0.10
N HIS A 66 -0.33 5.72 -0.86
CA HIS A 66 -0.43 6.46 -2.12
C HIS A 66 -1.90 6.67 -2.53
N ILE A 67 -2.12 7.62 -3.42
CA ILE A 67 -3.41 7.85 -4.07
C ILE A 67 -3.31 7.39 -5.51
N HIS A 68 -4.28 6.59 -5.94
CA HIS A 68 -4.57 6.36 -7.34
C HIS A 68 -5.64 7.37 -7.80
N CYS A 69 -5.50 7.92 -8.99
CA CYS A 69 -6.54 8.71 -9.65
C CYS A 69 -6.35 8.74 -11.17
N THR A 70 -7.41 9.09 -11.90
CA THR A 70 -7.35 9.37 -13.35
C THR A 70 -6.81 10.78 -13.62
N PRO A 71 -6.36 11.11 -14.85
CA PRO A 71 -5.96 12.48 -15.19
C PRO A 71 -7.06 13.51 -14.94
N GLU A 72 -8.33 13.17 -15.21
CA GLU A 72 -9.46 14.06 -14.98
C GLU A 72 -9.66 14.35 -13.49
N GLU A 73 -9.58 13.31 -12.65
CA GLU A 73 -9.66 13.42 -11.19
C GLU A 73 -8.47 14.21 -10.64
N ALA A 74 -7.26 13.99 -11.16
CA ALA A 74 -6.07 14.73 -10.79
C ALA A 74 -6.25 16.24 -11.03
N VAL A 75 -6.81 16.63 -12.19
CA VAL A 75 -7.15 18.03 -12.49
C VAL A 75 -8.18 18.59 -11.50
N GLN A 76 -9.24 17.84 -11.18
CA GLN A 76 -10.27 18.26 -10.22
C GLN A 76 -9.71 18.45 -8.81
N LEU A 77 -8.81 17.58 -8.39
CA LEU A 77 -8.10 17.65 -7.12
C LEU A 77 -6.95 18.66 -7.14
N GLY A 78 -6.58 19.16 -8.32
CA GLY A 78 -5.47 20.09 -8.55
C GLY A 78 -4.08 19.49 -8.30
N VAL A 79 -3.93 18.16 -8.41
CA VAL A 79 -2.68 17.42 -8.22
C VAL A 79 -2.14 16.91 -9.56
N LYS A 80 -0.88 16.50 -9.57
CA LYS A 80 -0.20 15.90 -10.73
C LYS A 80 0.39 14.54 -10.37
N ASP A 81 0.72 13.77 -11.40
CA ASP A 81 1.45 12.52 -11.21
C ASP A 81 2.77 12.79 -10.48
N MET A 82 3.09 11.92 -9.52
CA MET A 82 4.26 12.01 -8.66
C MET A 82 4.28 13.17 -7.65
N ASP A 83 3.20 13.93 -7.51
CA ASP A 83 3.08 14.88 -6.41
C ASP A 83 3.11 14.15 -5.07
N ILE A 84 3.71 14.81 -4.07
CA ILE A 84 3.67 14.38 -2.68
C ILE A 84 2.73 15.31 -1.93
N VAL A 85 1.68 14.74 -1.33
CA VAL A 85 0.64 15.50 -0.63
C VAL A 85 0.48 15.02 0.81
N SER A 86 -0.33 15.75 1.57
CA SER A 86 -0.84 15.28 2.86
C SER A 86 -2.32 14.90 2.74
N VAL A 87 -2.75 13.90 3.53
CA VAL A 87 -4.14 13.42 3.57
C VAL A 87 -4.64 13.48 5.01
N ALA A 88 -5.66 14.30 5.24
CA ALA A 88 -6.29 14.48 6.53
C ALA A 88 -7.52 13.57 6.70
N VAL A 89 -7.55 12.86 7.82
CA VAL A 89 -8.71 12.13 8.35
C VAL A 89 -9.35 12.98 9.43
N LYS A 90 -10.59 13.44 9.21
CA LYS A 90 -11.27 14.41 10.08
C LYS A 90 -12.56 13.83 10.65
N GLY A 91 -12.94 14.30 11.85
CA GLY A 91 -14.24 14.00 12.45
C GLY A 91 -14.41 12.59 13.03
N GLY A 92 -13.31 11.83 13.16
CA GLY A 92 -13.31 10.49 13.76
C GLY A 92 -12.62 10.46 15.12
N GLU A 93 -12.68 9.31 15.79
CA GLU A 93 -12.05 9.09 17.11
C GLU A 93 -10.52 9.24 17.07
N ARG A 94 -9.90 8.99 15.91
CA ARG A 94 -8.46 9.03 15.70
C ARG A 94 -8.06 9.93 14.53
N SER A 95 -8.59 11.15 14.51
CA SER A 95 -8.22 12.15 13.49
C SER A 95 -6.71 12.41 13.45
N LEU A 96 -6.15 12.42 12.24
CA LEU A 96 -4.73 12.69 11.97
C LEU A 96 -4.51 13.11 10.52
N THR A 97 -3.29 13.52 10.21
CA THR A 97 -2.85 13.82 8.85
C THR A 97 -1.68 12.91 8.47
N PHE A 98 -1.86 12.14 7.40
CA PHE A 98 -0.77 11.38 6.77
C PHE A 98 0.03 12.32 5.87
N GLY A 99 1.33 12.48 6.13
CA GLY A 99 2.25 13.16 5.21
C GLY A 99 2.78 12.23 4.13
N ASP A 100 3.64 12.71 3.23
CA ASP A 100 4.40 11.89 2.28
C ASP A 100 3.56 10.94 1.41
N VAL A 101 2.32 11.33 1.07
CA VAL A 101 1.41 10.52 0.25
C VAL A 101 1.69 10.76 -1.22
N LEU A 102 2.13 9.72 -1.92
CA LEU A 102 2.42 9.79 -3.36
C LEU A 102 1.12 9.77 -4.17
N VAL A 103 0.96 10.73 -5.08
CA VAL A 103 -0.12 10.71 -6.09
C VAL A 103 0.36 9.97 -7.32
N ARG A 104 -0.45 9.03 -7.82
CA ARG A 104 -0.17 8.27 -9.04
C ARG A 104 -1.35 8.40 -9.99
N VAL A 105 -1.09 8.95 -11.17
CA VAL A 105 -2.12 9.31 -12.15
C VAL A 105 -2.06 8.38 -13.35
N ARG A 106 -3.12 7.61 -13.59
CA ARG A 106 -3.25 6.74 -14.77
C ARG A 106 -4.69 6.59 -15.23
N ASN A 107 -4.90 6.38 -16.53
CA ASN A 107 -6.24 6.22 -17.12
C ASN A 107 -7.00 4.97 -16.65
N ASP A 108 -6.29 3.95 -16.18
CA ASP A 108 -6.87 2.68 -15.73
C ASP A 108 -6.96 2.57 -14.19
N PHE A 109 -6.82 3.70 -13.50
CA PHE A 109 -7.02 3.81 -12.06
C PHE A 109 -8.43 4.29 -11.72
N ALA A 110 -8.79 4.11 -10.45
CA ALA A 110 -9.95 4.73 -9.82
C ALA A 110 -9.45 5.58 -8.64
N LEU A 111 -10.14 6.69 -8.35
CA LEU A 111 -9.81 7.53 -7.20
C LEU A 111 -9.86 6.74 -5.90
N GLU A 112 -8.71 6.46 -5.31
CA GLU A 112 -8.61 5.70 -4.07
C GLU A 112 -7.33 6.01 -3.31
N PHE A 113 -7.43 6.19 -2.00
CA PHE A 113 -6.29 6.32 -1.09
C PHE A 113 -5.95 4.95 -0.49
N HIS A 114 -4.78 4.43 -0.84
CA HIS A 114 -4.30 3.12 -0.43
C HIS A 114 -3.41 3.28 0.81
N VAL A 115 -3.79 2.59 1.88
CA VAL A 115 -3.04 2.47 3.14
C VAL A 115 -3.06 1.01 3.59
N ASP A 116 -2.06 0.60 4.37
CA ASP A 116 -2.07 -0.73 4.97
C ASP A 116 -2.97 -0.78 6.23
N THR A 117 -3.09 -1.96 6.83
CA THR A 117 -3.94 -2.15 8.01
C THR A 117 -3.42 -1.44 9.26
N ASP A 118 -2.10 -1.26 9.39
CA ASP A 118 -1.51 -0.59 10.54
C ASP A 118 -1.84 0.91 10.47
N GLU A 119 -1.70 1.50 9.28
CA GLU A 119 -2.05 2.89 8.99
C GLU A 119 -3.56 3.15 9.14
N ALA A 120 -4.40 2.28 8.58
CA ALA A 120 -5.85 2.39 8.71
C ALA A 120 -6.29 2.32 10.19
N ASN A 121 -5.75 1.38 10.96
CA ASN A 121 -6.04 1.25 12.39
C ASN A 121 -5.56 2.47 13.20
N ALA A 122 -4.43 3.07 12.82
CA ALA A 122 -3.92 4.29 13.46
C ALA A 122 -4.87 5.49 13.30
N ALA A 123 -5.60 5.54 12.19
CA ALA A 123 -6.60 6.58 11.89
C ALA A 123 -8.06 6.16 12.14
N ALA A 124 -8.29 4.94 12.63
CA ALA A 124 -9.62 4.31 12.76
C ALA A 124 -10.43 4.30 11.45
N LEU A 125 -9.75 4.17 10.30
CA LEU A 125 -10.37 4.10 8.97
C LEU A 125 -10.86 2.69 8.63
N LYS A 126 -11.92 2.63 7.82
CA LYS A 126 -12.44 1.43 7.16
C LYS A 126 -12.60 1.68 5.66
N ASN A 127 -12.72 0.59 4.89
CA ASN A 127 -13.01 0.71 3.47
C ASN A 127 -14.30 1.49 3.22
N GLY A 128 -14.23 2.48 2.33
CA GLY A 128 -15.34 3.38 1.99
C GLY A 128 -15.36 4.68 2.77
N ASP A 129 -14.53 4.85 3.81
CA ASP A 129 -14.40 6.13 4.50
C ASP A 129 -13.74 7.17 3.58
N LEU A 130 -14.20 8.42 3.72
CA LEU A 130 -13.69 9.54 2.95
C LEU A 130 -12.58 10.28 3.71
N VAL A 131 -11.60 10.75 2.96
CA VAL A 131 -10.46 11.53 3.47
C VAL A 131 -10.26 12.77 2.60
N HIS A 132 -9.46 13.72 3.08
CA HIS A 132 -9.24 14.99 2.40
C HIS A 132 -7.78 15.20 2.07
N ILE A 133 -7.45 15.50 0.81
CA ILE A 133 -6.14 16.05 0.48
C ILE A 133 -6.02 17.43 1.15
N VAL A 134 -4.92 17.64 1.86
CA VAL A 134 -4.53 18.92 2.44
C VAL A 134 -3.13 19.25 1.95
N ARG A 135 -2.92 20.49 1.49
CA ARG A 135 -1.63 20.99 1.00
C ARG A 135 -0.91 21.78 2.08
#